data_AF-A0A9X9A1I9-F1
#
_entry.id   AF-A0A9X9A1I9-F1
#
_cell.length_a   1.000
_cell.length_b   1.000
_cell.length_c   1.000
_cell.angle_alpha   90.00
_cell.angle_beta   90.00
_cell.angle_gamma   90.00
#
_symmetry.space_group_name_H-M   'P 1'
#
loop_
_entity.id
_entity.type
_entity.pdbx_description
1 polymer ?
#
loop_
_entity_poly.entity_id
_entity_poly.type
_entity_poly.pdbx_seq_one_letter_code
_entity_poly.pdbx_strand_id
1 'polypeptide(L)'
;NTGTVPATNIVFQDPIPSGTAFVANSVTINGVVQQGADPMAGFPVPNIPVGQTATITFQVTVTGVPSGGNIRNQSNVTASFLINPANPPITTVTNSNFVVTQVNTAQLNIQKSSSVQQAALGETYTYSVVIRNNGTVTATNVSFLDPVSPETTFVANSVTINGTPQPGFDPNVGFPLPNIAAGTALTVTFQVTVVAPSTRGAVLNTASATATFLLNPLQPPVTTTNSSNTTVVTIPLPPPGEVTATKTVDVATGAVGDVLTYTVLISNVGIIPVTDVFFQDVIPEGTMFVDNSVTIGGVQQLGLNPEIGFTVTPLLIAGGSIEVTFQVTITEIPDNEVILNDADVTFTSQPNPQEPPITETILTNLVVTTINIAFIFPVKIVDKEVATVGEILTYDVLIF
;
A
#
# COMPACT_ATOMS: atom_id res chain seq x y z
N ASN A 1 54.54 -42.25 -23.35
CA ASN A 1 54.57 -43.21 -24.46
C ASN A 1 54.97 -44.57 -23.90
N THR A 2 53.98 -45.43 -23.64
CA THR A 2 54.19 -46.80 -23.16
C THR A 2 54.31 -47.81 -24.31
N GLY A 3 54.26 -47.35 -25.57
CA GLY A 3 54.42 -48.19 -26.75
C GLY A 3 55.88 -48.55 -27.02
N THR A 4 56.12 -49.30 -28.10
CA THR A 4 57.46 -49.81 -28.47
C THR A 4 58.18 -48.94 -29.51
N VAL A 5 57.53 -47.90 -30.04
CA VAL A 5 58.09 -46.96 -31.01
C VAL A 5 57.79 -45.51 -30.60
N PRO A 6 58.59 -44.50 -31.03
CA PRO A 6 58.31 -43.10 -30.73
C PRO A 6 56.96 -42.64 -31.28
N ALA A 7 56.25 -41.79 -30.53
CA ALA A 7 55.09 -41.07 -31.02
C ALA A 7 55.56 -39.77 -31.68
N THR A 8 55.08 -39.52 -32.89
CA THR A 8 55.44 -38.36 -33.73
C THR A 8 54.18 -37.65 -34.25
N ASN A 9 54.36 -36.46 -34.85
CA ASN A 9 53.26 -35.64 -35.38
C ASN A 9 52.13 -35.48 -34.35
N ILE A 10 52.51 -35.22 -33.10
CA ILE A 10 51.56 -35.18 -31.99
C ILE A 10 50.86 -33.83 -32.00
N VAL A 11 49.54 -33.83 -31.94
CA VAL A 11 48.70 -32.65 -31.76
C VAL A 11 47.84 -32.85 -30.53
N PHE A 12 47.95 -31.93 -29.58
CA PHE A 12 47.08 -31.89 -28.41
C PHE A 12 45.95 -30.89 -28.68
N GLN A 13 44.71 -31.29 -28.37
CA GLN A 13 43.55 -30.43 -28.45
C GLN A 13 42.67 -30.62 -27.21
N ASP A 14 42.16 -29.53 -26.66
CA ASP A 14 41.30 -29.52 -25.48
C ASP A 14 40.22 -28.42 -25.67
N PRO A 15 38.97 -28.80 -25.97
CA PRO A 15 37.88 -27.85 -26.11
C PRO A 15 37.64 -27.08 -24.80
N ILE A 16 37.61 -25.75 -24.85
CA ILE A 16 37.37 -24.93 -23.65
C ILE A 16 35.92 -25.10 -23.18
N PRO A 17 35.68 -25.62 -21.95
CA PRO A 17 34.33 -25.87 -21.46
C PRO A 17 33.48 -24.61 -21.35
N SER A 18 32.17 -24.75 -21.53
CA SER A 18 31.20 -23.68 -21.25
C SER A 18 31.36 -23.15 -19.82
N GLY A 19 31.21 -21.84 -19.63
CA GLY A 19 31.42 -21.19 -18.34
C GLY A 19 32.89 -20.93 -18.00
N THR A 20 33.82 -21.22 -18.92
CA THR A 20 35.23 -20.87 -18.79
C THR A 20 35.76 -20.11 -20.01
N ALA A 21 36.87 -19.39 -19.82
CA ALA A 21 37.63 -18.74 -20.88
C ALA A 21 39.11 -19.10 -20.76
N PHE A 22 39.75 -19.43 -21.89
CA PHE A 22 41.18 -19.73 -21.92
C PHE A 22 42.02 -18.51 -21.57
N VAL A 23 43.03 -18.71 -20.73
CA VAL A 23 44.04 -17.67 -20.42
C VAL A 23 45.13 -17.74 -21.47
N ALA A 24 45.18 -16.76 -22.36
CA ALA A 24 46.16 -16.70 -23.44
C ALA A 24 47.60 -16.81 -22.91
N ASN A 25 48.46 -17.51 -23.65
CA ASN A 25 49.88 -17.77 -23.31
C ASN A 25 50.12 -18.53 -21.99
N SER A 26 49.10 -19.22 -21.46
CA SER A 26 49.25 -20.07 -20.26
C SER A 26 49.75 -21.50 -20.55
N VAL A 27 49.86 -21.88 -21.83
CA VAL A 27 50.26 -23.23 -22.22
C VAL A 27 51.74 -23.45 -21.93
N THR A 28 52.05 -24.55 -21.25
CA THR A 28 53.42 -25.07 -21.13
C THR A 28 53.50 -26.53 -21.54
N ILE A 29 54.65 -26.92 -22.09
CA ILE A 29 55.04 -28.32 -22.32
C ILE A 29 56.28 -28.57 -21.47
N ASN A 30 56.19 -29.52 -20.54
CA ASN A 30 57.24 -29.82 -19.57
C ASN A 30 57.74 -28.57 -18.82
N GLY A 31 56.84 -27.63 -18.53
CA GLY A 31 57.14 -26.35 -17.87
C GLY A 31 57.68 -25.25 -18.79
N VAL A 32 57.92 -25.53 -20.08
CA VAL A 32 58.37 -24.52 -21.05
C VAL A 32 57.14 -23.90 -21.73
N VAL A 33 57.02 -22.57 -21.64
CA VAL A 33 55.92 -21.80 -22.24
C VAL A 33 55.90 -21.98 -23.76
N GLN A 34 54.71 -22.23 -24.30
CA GLN A 34 54.45 -22.30 -25.74
C GLN A 34 53.65 -21.06 -26.15
N GLN A 35 54.32 -20.02 -26.63
CA GLN A 35 53.65 -18.77 -27.01
C GLN A 35 52.71 -18.99 -28.20
N GLY A 36 51.50 -18.44 -28.11
CA GLY A 36 50.48 -18.57 -29.16
C GLY A 36 49.86 -19.96 -29.29
N ALA A 37 50.23 -20.93 -28.46
CA ALA A 37 49.55 -22.22 -28.42
C ALA A 37 48.13 -22.07 -27.87
N ASP A 38 47.15 -22.63 -28.58
CA ASP A 38 45.74 -22.61 -28.23
C ASP A 38 45.21 -24.05 -28.13
N PRO A 39 44.87 -24.54 -26.93
CA PRO A 39 44.29 -25.87 -26.76
C PRO A 39 43.01 -26.08 -27.56
N MET A 40 42.19 -25.05 -27.79
CA MET A 40 40.91 -25.19 -28.51
C MET A 40 41.14 -25.46 -29.99
N ALA A 41 42.03 -24.71 -30.63
CA ALA A 41 42.43 -24.92 -32.02
C ALA A 41 43.31 -26.18 -32.19
N GLY A 42 43.99 -26.58 -31.11
CA GLY A 42 44.99 -27.63 -31.08
C GLY A 42 46.38 -27.10 -31.43
N PHE A 43 47.42 -27.71 -30.86
CA PHE A 43 48.80 -27.30 -31.09
C PHE A 43 49.76 -28.50 -31.14
N PRO A 44 50.88 -28.40 -31.88
CA PRO A 44 51.84 -29.48 -31.99
C PRO A 44 52.60 -29.69 -30.68
N VAL A 45 52.88 -30.95 -30.36
CA VAL A 45 53.68 -31.38 -29.22
C VAL A 45 54.94 -32.08 -29.76
N PRO A 46 56.13 -31.85 -29.17
CA PRO A 46 57.35 -32.56 -29.57
C PRO A 46 57.19 -34.08 -29.52
N ASN A 47 57.93 -34.79 -30.38
CA ASN A 47 57.94 -36.25 -30.40
C ASN A 47 58.22 -36.81 -29.00
N ILE A 48 57.51 -37.87 -28.63
CA ILE A 48 57.66 -38.52 -27.32
C ILE A 48 58.35 -39.88 -27.53
N PRO A 49 59.64 -40.01 -27.15
CA PRO A 49 60.35 -41.29 -27.22
C PRO A 49 59.68 -42.37 -26.38
N VAL A 50 60.05 -43.63 -26.66
CA VAL A 50 59.61 -44.79 -25.88
C VAL A 50 59.95 -44.60 -24.41
N GLY A 51 59.00 -44.87 -23.53
CA GLY A 51 59.15 -44.74 -22.08
C GLY A 51 59.09 -43.30 -21.54
N GLN A 52 59.07 -42.28 -22.41
CA GLN A 52 59.03 -40.87 -21.99
C GLN A 52 57.60 -40.30 -21.92
N THR A 53 57.44 -39.17 -21.23
CA THR A 53 56.16 -38.44 -21.10
C THR A 53 56.35 -36.97 -21.45
N ALA A 54 55.29 -36.34 -21.96
CA ALA A 54 55.18 -34.89 -22.05
C ALA A 54 54.02 -34.44 -21.16
N THR A 55 54.25 -33.45 -20.31
CA THR A 55 53.24 -32.85 -19.45
C THR A 55 52.80 -31.52 -20.06
N ILE A 56 51.50 -31.39 -20.30
CA ILE A 56 50.90 -30.16 -20.83
C ILE A 56 50.12 -29.51 -19.70
N THR A 57 50.33 -28.21 -19.49
CA THR A 57 49.54 -27.40 -18.54
C THR A 57 48.99 -26.19 -19.27
N PHE A 58 47.77 -25.79 -18.95
CA PHE A 58 47.19 -24.53 -19.40
C PHE A 58 46.19 -24.04 -18.35
N GLN A 59 45.78 -22.78 -18.44
CA GLN A 59 44.87 -22.16 -17.48
C GLN A 59 43.59 -21.70 -18.17
N VAL A 60 42.49 -21.79 -17.43
CA VAL A 60 41.20 -21.21 -17.78
C VAL A 60 40.68 -20.39 -16.60
N THR A 61 39.94 -19.34 -16.89
CA THR A 61 39.19 -18.55 -15.91
C THR A 61 37.73 -18.96 -15.94
N VAL A 62 37.10 -19.16 -14.78
CA VAL A 62 35.66 -19.38 -14.70
C VAL A 62 34.95 -18.04 -14.92
N THR A 63 34.15 -17.96 -15.98
CA THR A 63 33.43 -16.74 -16.40
C THR A 63 31.94 -16.79 -16.09
N GLY A 64 31.41 -17.96 -15.73
CA GLY A 64 30.01 -18.13 -15.33
C GLY A 64 29.71 -19.55 -14.85
N VAL A 65 28.51 -19.74 -14.33
CA VAL A 65 28.04 -21.08 -13.91
C VAL A 65 27.52 -21.83 -15.14
N PRO A 66 28.13 -22.96 -15.53
CA PRO A 66 27.60 -23.77 -16.62
C PRO A 66 26.27 -24.43 -16.24
N SER A 67 25.51 -24.87 -17.25
CA SER A 67 24.29 -25.65 -17.02
C SER A 67 24.61 -26.91 -16.20
N GLY A 68 23.86 -27.13 -15.12
CA GLY A 68 24.13 -28.22 -14.17
C GLY A 68 25.21 -27.91 -13.12
N GLY A 69 25.77 -26.69 -13.07
CA GLY A 69 26.66 -26.22 -12.00
C GLY A 69 28.09 -26.77 -12.03
N ASN A 70 28.41 -27.59 -13.04
CA ASN A 70 29.68 -28.32 -13.13
C ASN A 70 30.39 -28.02 -14.45
N ILE A 71 31.67 -27.65 -14.36
CA ILE A 71 32.58 -27.61 -15.51
C ILE A 71 33.07 -29.02 -15.75
N ARG A 72 32.82 -29.56 -16.95
CA ARG A 72 33.27 -30.89 -17.36
C ARG A 72 34.24 -30.74 -18.53
N ASN A 73 35.44 -31.29 -18.40
CA ASN A 73 36.49 -31.17 -19.41
C ASN A 73 37.08 -32.53 -19.84
N GLN A 74 37.49 -32.63 -21.10
CA GLN A 74 38.20 -33.77 -21.69
C GLN A 74 39.02 -33.30 -22.88
N SER A 75 40.29 -33.69 -22.92
CA SER A 75 41.17 -33.45 -24.06
C SER A 75 41.23 -34.65 -25.00
N ASN A 76 41.78 -34.42 -26.19
CA ASN A 76 42.18 -35.45 -27.11
C ASN A 76 43.62 -35.22 -27.60
N VAL A 77 44.27 -36.31 -27.97
CA VAL A 77 45.61 -36.31 -28.56
C VAL A 77 45.54 -37.09 -29.85
N THR A 78 45.98 -36.46 -30.94
CA THR A 78 46.27 -37.12 -32.21
C THR A 78 47.76 -37.39 -32.27
N ALA A 79 48.17 -38.61 -32.60
CA ALA A 79 49.59 -38.96 -32.74
C ALA A 79 49.79 -39.98 -33.86
N SER A 80 50.93 -39.88 -34.54
CA SER A 80 51.40 -40.86 -35.52
C SER A 80 52.51 -41.74 -34.94
N PHE A 81 52.62 -42.97 -35.41
CA PHE A 81 53.77 -43.83 -35.11
C PHE A 81 54.02 -44.83 -36.24
N LEU A 82 55.25 -45.30 -36.35
CA LEU A 82 55.69 -46.19 -37.43
C LEU A 82 56.18 -47.52 -36.85
N ILE A 83 55.43 -48.59 -37.10
CA ILE A 83 55.80 -49.95 -36.64
C ILE A 83 56.82 -50.58 -37.59
N ASN A 84 56.58 -50.47 -38.89
CA ASN A 84 57.46 -50.96 -39.95
C ASN A 84 57.87 -49.78 -40.85
N PRO A 85 59.17 -49.48 -40.99
CA PRO A 85 59.67 -48.39 -41.84
C PRO A 85 59.23 -48.42 -43.31
N ALA A 86 58.83 -49.60 -43.84
CA ALA A 86 58.38 -49.75 -45.22
C ALA A 86 56.90 -49.36 -45.44
N ASN A 87 56.13 -49.14 -44.37
CA ASN A 87 54.72 -48.81 -44.43
C ASN A 87 54.47 -47.32 -44.12
N PRO A 88 53.32 -46.76 -44.50
CA PRO A 88 52.91 -45.44 -44.01
C PRO A 88 52.75 -45.41 -42.47
N PRO A 89 52.95 -44.26 -41.81
CA PRO A 89 52.67 -44.10 -40.39
C PRO A 89 51.19 -44.34 -40.06
N ILE A 90 50.94 -44.92 -38.89
CA ILE A 90 49.59 -45.10 -38.35
C ILE A 90 49.25 -43.88 -37.49
N THR A 91 48.12 -43.24 -37.76
CA THR A 91 47.61 -42.13 -36.96
C THR A 91 46.45 -42.60 -36.09
N THR A 92 46.47 -42.24 -34.82
CA THR A 92 45.39 -42.51 -33.86
C THR A 92 44.96 -41.24 -33.16
N VAL A 93 43.71 -41.20 -32.73
CA VAL A 93 43.16 -40.18 -31.84
C VAL A 93 42.73 -40.87 -30.55
N THR A 94 43.17 -40.34 -29.42
CA THR A 94 42.81 -40.87 -28.09
C THR A 94 42.29 -39.75 -27.21
N ASN A 95 41.19 -39.98 -26.52
CA ASN A 95 40.64 -39.04 -25.54
C ASN A 95 41.22 -39.31 -24.15
N SER A 96 41.37 -38.25 -23.35
CA SER A 96 41.61 -38.38 -21.91
C SER A 96 40.35 -38.89 -21.19
N ASN A 97 40.45 -39.15 -19.89
CA ASN A 97 39.24 -39.23 -19.05
C ASN A 97 38.57 -37.85 -18.91
N PHE A 98 37.33 -37.85 -18.43
CA PHE A 98 36.68 -36.62 -17.99
C PHE A 98 37.15 -36.22 -16.60
N VAL A 99 37.25 -34.91 -16.39
CA VAL A 99 37.36 -34.27 -15.07
C VAL A 99 36.18 -33.34 -14.88
N VAL A 100 35.72 -33.20 -13.63
CA VAL A 100 34.55 -32.39 -13.27
C VAL A 100 34.91 -31.47 -12.11
N THR A 101 34.63 -30.18 -12.27
CA THR A 101 34.85 -29.14 -11.25
C THR A 101 33.53 -28.43 -10.98
N GLN A 102 33.06 -28.46 -9.74
CA GLN A 102 31.83 -27.77 -9.33
C GLN A 102 32.06 -26.26 -9.19
N VAL A 103 31.13 -25.45 -9.69
CA VAL A 103 31.11 -24.00 -9.53
C VAL A 103 30.10 -23.63 -8.45
N ASN A 104 30.62 -23.13 -7.31
CA ASN A 104 29.81 -22.76 -6.17
C ASN A 104 29.33 -21.30 -6.25
N THR A 105 28.02 -21.08 -6.06
CA THR A 105 27.41 -19.75 -6.02
C THR A 105 26.50 -19.55 -4.82
N ALA A 106 26.44 -18.31 -4.34
CA ALA A 106 25.52 -17.84 -3.32
C ALA A 106 24.42 -17.00 -4.00
N GLN A 107 23.17 -17.46 -3.95
CA GLN A 107 22.05 -16.72 -4.53
C GLN A 107 20.76 -16.99 -3.76
N LEU A 108 20.30 -15.97 -3.03
CA LEU A 108 18.98 -15.96 -2.41
C LEU A 108 18.01 -15.13 -3.25
N ASN A 109 16.82 -15.67 -3.45
CA ASN A 109 15.69 -14.95 -4.00
C ASN A 109 14.54 -14.98 -2.99
N ILE A 110 13.91 -13.83 -2.76
CA ILE A 110 12.85 -13.68 -1.78
C ILE A 110 11.65 -13.08 -2.49
N GLN A 111 10.50 -13.74 -2.36
CA GLN A 111 9.24 -13.26 -2.92
C GLN A 111 8.20 -13.20 -1.81
N LYS A 112 7.52 -12.06 -1.72
CA LYS A 112 6.48 -11.80 -0.73
C LYS A 112 5.15 -11.52 -1.40
N SER A 113 4.09 -12.02 -0.79
CA SER A 113 2.70 -11.77 -1.18
C SER A 113 1.82 -11.60 0.06
N SER A 114 0.68 -10.95 -0.12
CA SER A 114 -0.43 -10.89 0.83
C SER A 114 -1.55 -11.82 0.39
N SER A 115 -2.36 -12.29 1.34
CA SER A 115 -3.56 -13.09 1.05
C SER A 115 -4.72 -12.27 0.46
N VAL A 116 -4.65 -10.94 0.59
CA VAL A 116 -5.66 -9.98 0.09
C VAL A 116 -4.97 -8.85 -0.65
N GLN A 117 -5.70 -8.22 -1.58
CA GLN A 117 -5.27 -6.98 -2.24
C GLN A 117 -5.80 -5.73 -1.54
N GLN A 118 -6.89 -5.87 -0.78
CA GLN A 118 -7.55 -4.81 -0.04
C GLN A 118 -7.90 -5.32 1.35
N ALA A 119 -7.79 -4.47 2.36
CA ALA A 119 -8.18 -4.79 3.74
C ALA A 119 -8.88 -3.60 4.41
N ALA A 120 -9.93 -3.87 5.17
CA ALA A 120 -10.63 -2.87 5.99
C ALA A 120 -9.98 -2.71 7.37
N LEU A 121 -10.31 -1.62 8.08
CA LEU A 121 -9.91 -1.42 9.47
C LEU A 121 -10.42 -2.59 10.35
N GLY A 122 -9.53 -3.17 11.17
CA GLY A 122 -9.80 -4.33 12.01
C GLY A 122 -9.66 -5.68 11.29
N GLU A 123 -9.52 -5.70 9.96
CA GLU A 123 -9.35 -6.94 9.21
C GLU A 123 -7.97 -7.55 9.45
N THR A 124 -7.92 -8.87 9.52
CA THR A 124 -6.66 -9.64 9.64
C THR A 124 -6.37 -10.38 8.35
N TYR A 125 -5.15 -10.24 7.84
CA TYR A 125 -4.70 -10.92 6.64
C TYR A 125 -3.30 -11.51 6.82
N THR A 126 -2.91 -12.41 5.91
CA THR A 126 -1.66 -13.17 6.01
C THR A 126 -0.64 -12.67 4.98
N TYR A 127 0.59 -12.42 5.42
CA TYR A 127 1.75 -12.35 4.54
C TYR A 127 2.35 -13.74 4.34
N SER A 128 2.81 -14.01 3.12
CA SER A 128 3.56 -15.22 2.75
C SER A 128 4.86 -14.81 2.08
N VAL A 129 5.99 -15.23 2.63
CA VAL A 129 7.34 -14.96 2.12
C VAL A 129 8.02 -16.27 1.74
N VAL A 130 8.27 -16.46 0.45
CA VAL A 130 9.03 -17.57 -0.09
C VAL A 130 10.49 -17.16 -0.19
N ILE A 131 11.38 -17.87 0.51
CA ILE A 131 12.82 -17.67 0.48
C ILE A 131 13.44 -18.86 -0.23
N ARG A 132 13.98 -18.64 -1.44
CA ARG A 132 14.56 -19.67 -2.28
C ARG A 132 16.07 -19.51 -2.38
N ASN A 133 16.79 -20.61 -2.17
CA ASN A 133 18.22 -20.69 -2.46
C ASN A 133 18.42 -21.17 -3.90
N ASN A 134 18.68 -20.24 -4.80
CA ASN A 134 19.03 -20.51 -6.20
C ASN A 134 20.53 -20.77 -6.39
N GLY A 135 21.33 -20.67 -5.32
CA GLY A 135 22.75 -21.01 -5.33
C GLY A 135 22.98 -22.52 -5.41
N THR A 136 24.24 -22.91 -5.59
CA THR A 136 24.66 -24.31 -5.70
C THR A 136 25.16 -24.92 -4.39
N VAL A 137 25.22 -24.14 -3.31
CA VAL A 137 25.54 -24.63 -1.95
C VAL A 137 24.45 -24.24 -0.95
N THR A 138 24.37 -24.99 0.16
CA THR A 138 23.38 -24.75 1.22
C THR A 138 23.57 -23.38 1.87
N ALA A 139 22.46 -22.66 2.05
CA ALA A 139 22.40 -21.45 2.84
C ALA A 139 22.28 -21.82 4.33
N THR A 140 23.19 -21.32 5.16
CA THR A 140 23.24 -21.56 6.61
C THR A 140 23.11 -20.25 7.39
N ASN A 141 22.93 -20.34 8.71
CA ASN A 141 22.74 -19.18 9.59
C ASN A 141 21.68 -18.21 9.07
N VAL A 142 20.59 -18.76 8.56
CA VAL A 142 19.56 -17.98 7.88
C VAL A 142 18.77 -17.20 8.93
N SER A 143 18.60 -15.90 8.74
CA SER A 143 17.76 -15.05 9.56
C SER A 143 16.75 -14.31 8.71
N PHE A 144 15.58 -14.07 9.28
CA PHE A 144 14.46 -13.37 8.65
C PHE A 144 14.09 -12.13 9.45
N LEU A 145 13.77 -11.04 8.77
CA LEU A 145 13.33 -9.79 9.36
C LEU A 145 12.29 -9.13 8.44
N ASP A 146 11.13 -8.78 8.98
CA ASP A 146 10.00 -8.22 8.26
C ASP A 146 9.15 -7.33 9.20
N PRO A 147 9.61 -6.10 9.48
CA PRO A 147 8.87 -5.16 10.30
C PRO A 147 7.55 -4.78 9.64
N VAL A 148 6.46 -4.92 10.38
CA VAL A 148 5.12 -4.57 9.89
C VAL A 148 4.98 -3.05 9.83
N SER A 149 4.09 -2.56 8.97
CA SER A 149 3.86 -1.13 8.83
C SER A 149 3.07 -0.56 10.02
N PRO A 150 3.17 0.74 10.33
CA PRO A 150 2.46 1.37 11.45
C PRO A 150 0.92 1.26 11.38
N GLU A 151 0.36 1.08 10.18
CA GLU A 151 -1.08 0.89 9.98
C GLU A 151 -1.56 -0.50 10.43
N THR A 152 -0.62 -1.42 10.68
CA THR A 152 -0.91 -2.81 11.04
C THR A 152 -0.25 -3.19 12.35
N THR A 153 -0.81 -4.17 13.04
CA THR A 153 -0.17 -4.85 14.17
C THR A 153 0.08 -6.30 13.82
N PHE A 154 1.22 -6.85 14.24
CA PHE A 154 1.53 -8.26 14.10
C PHE A 154 0.64 -9.10 15.03
N VAL A 155 0.03 -10.17 14.50
CA VAL A 155 -0.73 -11.12 15.31
C VAL A 155 0.23 -12.11 15.95
N ALA A 156 0.43 -12.01 17.26
CA ALA A 156 1.35 -12.86 18.00
C ALA A 156 1.07 -14.37 17.78
N ASN A 157 2.13 -15.17 17.71
CA ASN A 157 2.08 -16.62 17.47
C ASN A 157 1.47 -17.05 16.13
N SER A 158 1.28 -16.14 15.17
CA SER A 158 0.78 -16.47 13.83
C SER A 158 1.87 -16.95 12.85
N VAL A 159 3.14 -16.92 13.26
CA VAL A 159 4.25 -17.32 12.40
C VAL A 159 4.20 -18.81 12.11
N THR A 160 4.33 -19.20 10.85
CA THR A 160 4.62 -20.58 10.45
C THR A 160 5.81 -20.64 9.50
N ILE A 161 6.55 -21.76 9.57
CA ILE A 161 7.61 -22.10 8.61
C ILE A 161 7.20 -23.39 7.91
N ASN A 162 7.01 -23.34 6.59
CA ASN A 162 6.47 -24.44 5.78
C ASN A 162 5.16 -25.00 6.37
N GLY A 163 4.30 -24.12 6.90
CA GLY A 163 3.04 -24.50 7.56
C GLY A 163 3.18 -25.02 8.99
N THR A 164 4.40 -25.18 9.51
CA THR A 164 4.63 -25.59 10.90
C THR A 164 4.64 -24.37 11.82
N PRO A 165 3.74 -24.27 12.82
CA PRO A 165 3.67 -23.13 13.74
C PRO A 165 4.98 -22.89 14.50
N GLN A 166 5.35 -21.61 14.66
CA GLN A 166 6.52 -21.15 15.40
C GLN A 166 6.09 -20.11 16.45
N PRO A 167 5.50 -20.54 17.58
CA PRO A 167 5.10 -19.61 18.64
C PRO A 167 6.31 -18.86 19.20
N GLY A 168 6.13 -17.58 19.55
CA GLY A 168 7.17 -16.70 20.06
C GLY A 168 8.09 -16.06 19.01
N PHE A 169 8.01 -16.47 17.74
CA PHE A 169 8.71 -15.75 16.66
C PHE A 169 7.97 -14.45 16.33
N ASP A 170 8.74 -13.37 16.16
CA ASP A 170 8.22 -12.04 15.85
C ASP A 170 8.99 -11.45 14.65
N PRO A 171 8.32 -11.22 13.51
CA PRO A 171 8.96 -10.69 12.31
C PRO A 171 9.49 -9.27 12.48
N ASN A 172 9.01 -8.49 13.47
CA ASN A 172 9.47 -7.11 13.70
C ASN A 172 10.89 -7.01 14.25
N VAL A 173 11.28 -7.97 15.09
CA VAL A 173 12.64 -8.07 15.63
C VAL A 173 13.51 -9.06 14.85
N GLY A 174 12.86 -9.95 14.10
CA GLY A 174 13.49 -11.00 13.31
C GLY A 174 13.77 -12.28 14.10
N PHE A 175 14.00 -13.37 13.37
CA PHE A 175 14.20 -14.71 13.95
C PHE A 175 15.03 -15.62 13.03
N PRO A 176 15.67 -16.67 13.58
CA PRO A 176 16.42 -17.63 12.79
C PRO A 176 15.50 -18.56 12.00
N LEU A 177 15.96 -18.98 10.83
CA LEU A 177 15.34 -19.97 9.96
C LEU A 177 16.22 -21.21 9.83
N PRO A 178 15.63 -22.38 9.49
CA PRO A 178 16.41 -23.55 9.13
C PRO A 178 17.32 -23.31 7.90
N ASN A 179 18.34 -24.15 7.76
CA ASN A 179 19.19 -24.15 6.57
C ASN A 179 18.38 -24.43 5.30
N ILE A 180 18.76 -23.80 4.18
CA ILE A 180 18.09 -23.97 2.88
C ILE A 180 19.04 -24.66 1.92
N ALA A 181 18.75 -25.93 1.61
CA ALA A 181 19.54 -26.69 0.64
C ALA A 181 19.51 -26.01 -0.74
N ALA A 182 20.58 -26.20 -1.52
CA ALA A 182 20.68 -25.68 -2.89
C ALA A 182 19.45 -26.08 -3.74
N GLY A 183 18.90 -25.13 -4.49
CA GLY A 183 17.71 -25.31 -5.32
C GLY A 183 16.37 -25.39 -4.57
N THR A 184 16.37 -25.39 -3.24
CA THR A 184 15.14 -25.51 -2.43
C THR A 184 14.66 -24.16 -1.92
N ALA A 185 13.45 -24.14 -1.36
CA ALA A 185 12.87 -22.95 -0.75
C ALA A 185 12.19 -23.30 0.58
N LEU A 186 12.06 -22.32 1.45
CA LEU A 186 11.13 -22.34 2.58
C LEU A 186 10.11 -21.22 2.45
N THR A 187 8.97 -21.40 3.10
CA THR A 187 7.92 -20.38 3.16
C THR A 187 7.70 -19.96 4.60
N VAL A 188 7.80 -18.66 4.87
CA VAL A 188 7.40 -18.04 6.14
C VAL A 188 6.02 -17.42 5.94
N THR A 189 5.07 -17.69 6.83
CA THR A 189 3.80 -16.96 6.84
C THR A 189 3.57 -16.31 8.19
N PHE A 190 2.91 -15.17 8.23
CA PHE A 190 2.47 -14.55 9.47
C PHE A 190 1.27 -13.62 9.21
N GLN A 191 0.47 -13.36 10.24
CA GLN A 191 -0.73 -12.53 10.15
C GLN A 191 -0.49 -11.14 10.71
N VAL A 192 -1.18 -10.16 10.12
CA VAL A 192 -1.26 -8.79 10.61
C VAL A 192 -2.72 -8.33 10.64
N THR A 193 -3.06 -7.46 11.58
CA THR A 193 -4.38 -6.83 11.70
C THR A 193 -4.25 -5.34 11.38
N VAL A 194 -5.14 -4.80 10.55
CA VAL A 194 -5.20 -3.36 10.27
C VAL A 194 -5.72 -2.63 11.51
N VAL A 195 -4.93 -1.72 12.08
CA VAL A 195 -5.27 -0.98 13.31
C VAL A 195 -5.40 0.51 13.12
N ALA A 196 -4.97 1.04 11.98
CA ALA A 196 -5.16 2.43 11.61
C ALA A 196 -5.46 2.56 10.11
N PRO A 197 -6.23 3.59 9.69
CA PRO A 197 -6.36 3.92 8.29
C PRO A 197 -4.99 4.30 7.71
N SER A 198 -4.76 4.02 6.43
CA SER A 198 -3.57 4.48 5.73
C SER A 198 -3.79 5.88 5.19
N THR A 199 -2.94 6.82 5.58
CA THR A 199 -2.88 8.18 4.97
C THR A 199 -2.49 8.16 3.49
N ARG A 200 -2.00 7.01 2.99
CA ARG A 200 -1.61 6.80 1.60
C ARG A 200 -2.60 5.91 0.85
N GLY A 201 -3.69 5.48 1.50
CA GLY A 201 -4.65 4.52 0.97
C GLY A 201 -4.09 3.10 0.79
N ALA A 202 -2.87 2.81 1.26
CA ALA A 202 -2.25 1.50 1.12
C ALA A 202 -1.13 1.25 2.14
N VAL A 203 -1.02 -0.01 2.57
CA VAL A 203 0.10 -0.57 3.31
C VAL A 203 1.14 -1.10 2.34
N LEU A 204 2.38 -0.63 2.49
CA LEU A 204 3.55 -1.17 1.81
C LEU A 204 4.34 -2.03 2.79
N ASN A 205 4.70 -3.25 2.40
CA ASN A 205 5.51 -4.11 3.27
C ASN A 205 6.58 -4.91 2.49
N THR A 206 7.79 -5.00 3.04
CA THR A 206 8.96 -5.65 2.43
C THR A 206 9.70 -6.46 3.49
N ALA A 207 10.02 -7.72 3.16
CA ALA A 207 10.81 -8.59 4.02
C ALA A 207 12.29 -8.57 3.62
N SER A 208 13.15 -9.06 4.51
CA SER A 208 14.55 -9.36 4.21
C SER A 208 14.97 -10.69 4.84
N ALA A 209 15.93 -11.35 4.20
CA ALA A 209 16.60 -12.50 4.79
C ALA A 209 18.11 -12.40 4.58
N THR A 210 18.85 -12.83 5.61
CA THR A 210 20.31 -12.92 5.57
C THR A 210 20.72 -14.38 5.66
N ALA A 211 21.73 -14.80 4.92
CA ALA A 211 22.31 -16.14 5.04
C ALA A 211 23.81 -16.15 4.75
N THR A 212 24.46 -17.21 5.21
CA THR A 212 25.88 -17.49 5.01
C THR A 212 26.07 -18.69 4.08
N PHE A 213 27.10 -18.62 3.23
CA PHE A 213 27.46 -19.61 2.23
C PHE A 213 28.95 -19.94 2.29
N LEU A 214 29.29 -21.22 2.36
CA LEU A 214 30.68 -21.67 2.24
C LEU A 214 30.96 -22.10 0.79
N LEU A 215 31.49 -21.17 -0.02
CA LEU A 215 31.75 -21.42 -1.44
C LEU A 215 33.05 -22.18 -1.69
N ASN A 216 34.05 -22.00 -0.83
CA ASN A 216 35.33 -22.69 -0.88
C ASN A 216 35.72 -23.08 0.57
N PRO A 217 35.97 -24.38 0.86
CA PRO A 217 36.35 -24.85 2.20
C PRO A 217 37.64 -24.21 2.77
N LEU A 218 38.49 -23.66 1.90
CA LEU A 218 39.75 -23.01 2.29
C LEU A 218 39.63 -21.49 2.47
N GLN A 219 38.44 -20.93 2.29
CA GLN A 219 38.18 -19.50 2.41
C GLN A 219 37.09 -19.24 3.45
N PRO A 220 37.04 -18.03 4.06
CA PRO A 220 35.94 -17.65 4.93
C PRO A 220 34.58 -17.74 4.23
N PRO A 221 33.50 -18.05 4.96
CA PRO A 221 32.15 -17.99 4.41
C PRO A 221 31.75 -16.59 3.95
N VAL A 222 30.86 -16.53 2.96
CA VAL A 222 30.28 -15.28 2.44
C VAL A 222 28.88 -15.11 3.02
N THR A 223 28.56 -13.92 3.53
CA THR A 223 27.22 -13.59 4.03
C THR A 223 26.54 -12.61 3.07
N THR A 224 25.28 -12.87 2.74
CA THR A 224 24.47 -12.04 1.85
C THR A 224 23.13 -11.72 2.50
N THR A 225 22.65 -10.49 2.30
CA THR A 225 21.30 -10.07 2.68
C THR A 225 20.53 -9.67 1.44
N ASN A 226 19.33 -10.21 1.27
CA ASN A 226 18.43 -9.89 0.17
C ASN A 226 17.11 -9.39 0.73
N SER A 227 16.45 -8.51 -0.03
CA SER A 227 15.09 -8.05 0.25
C SER A 227 14.10 -8.72 -0.70
N SER A 228 12.86 -8.86 -0.25
CA SER A 228 11.74 -9.25 -1.11
C SER A 228 11.32 -8.12 -2.04
N ASN A 229 10.39 -8.40 -2.95
CA ASN A 229 9.55 -7.36 -3.54
C ASN A 229 8.74 -6.63 -2.45
N THR A 230 8.32 -5.40 -2.76
CA THR A 230 7.34 -4.66 -1.96
C THR A 230 5.94 -5.21 -2.23
N THR A 231 5.23 -5.59 -1.18
CA THR A 231 3.80 -5.96 -1.25
C THR A 231 2.95 -4.73 -0.98
N VAL A 232 1.83 -4.60 -1.70
CA VAL A 232 0.89 -3.49 -1.57
C VAL A 232 -0.47 -4.05 -1.19
N VAL A 233 -1.04 -3.58 -0.09
CA VAL A 233 -2.42 -3.87 0.32
C VAL A 233 -3.15 -2.54 0.44
N THR A 234 -4.19 -2.33 -0.36
CA THR A 234 -4.98 -1.11 -0.32
C THR A 234 -5.83 -1.08 0.94
N ILE A 235 -5.78 0.02 1.69
CA ILE A 235 -6.73 0.31 2.76
C ILE A 235 -7.59 1.45 2.23
N PRO A 236 -8.84 1.18 1.79
CA PRO A 236 -9.69 2.22 1.25
C PRO A 236 -9.86 3.32 2.30
N LEU A 237 -9.76 4.56 1.85
CA LEU A 237 -10.04 5.72 2.69
C LEU A 237 -11.53 5.70 3.08
N PRO A 238 -11.88 6.20 4.27
CA PRO A 238 -13.28 6.43 4.59
C PRO A 238 -13.91 7.40 3.57
N PRO A 239 -15.22 7.36 3.35
CA PRO A 239 -15.90 8.40 2.57
C PRO A 239 -15.72 9.78 3.23
N PRO A 240 -15.95 10.88 2.48
CA PRO A 240 -16.11 12.22 3.04
C PRO A 240 -17.07 12.25 4.23
N GLY A 241 -16.89 13.23 5.12
CA GLY A 241 -17.80 13.43 6.25
C GLY A 241 -19.24 13.64 5.75
N GLU A 242 -20.21 12.99 6.38
CA GLU A 242 -21.61 13.06 5.98
C GLU A 242 -22.41 13.72 7.10
N VAL A 243 -22.93 14.92 6.85
CA VAL A 243 -23.70 15.70 7.83
C VAL A 243 -25.12 15.88 7.33
N THR A 244 -26.07 15.77 8.24
CA THR A 244 -27.48 16.10 8.02
C THR A 244 -27.90 17.20 8.98
N ALA A 245 -28.74 18.12 8.54
CA ALA A 245 -29.29 19.17 9.39
C ALA A 245 -30.82 19.24 9.21
N THR A 246 -31.57 19.21 10.31
CA THR A 246 -33.04 19.29 10.30
C THR A 246 -33.48 20.47 11.15
N LYS A 247 -34.31 21.34 10.58
CA LYS A 247 -34.87 22.53 11.22
C LYS A 247 -36.34 22.30 11.56
N THR A 248 -36.73 22.82 12.72
CA THR A 248 -38.10 22.81 13.23
C THR A 248 -38.43 24.18 13.81
N VAL A 249 -39.73 24.51 13.85
CA VAL A 249 -40.28 25.67 14.55
C VAL A 249 -41.28 25.17 15.58
N ASP A 250 -41.35 25.83 16.72
CA ASP A 250 -42.20 25.43 17.86
C ASP A 250 -43.70 25.55 17.59
N VAL A 251 -44.11 26.48 16.71
CA VAL A 251 -45.51 26.69 16.32
C VAL A 251 -45.69 26.73 14.80
N ALA A 252 -46.75 26.10 14.29
CA ALA A 252 -47.10 26.11 12.87
C ALA A 252 -47.91 27.36 12.45
N THR A 253 -48.47 28.08 13.42
CA THR A 253 -49.25 29.30 13.21
C THR A 253 -48.91 30.33 14.27
N GLY A 254 -48.85 31.61 13.90
CA GLY A 254 -48.59 32.71 14.83
C GLY A 254 -49.36 34.00 14.46
N ALA A 255 -49.21 35.02 15.29
CA ALA A 255 -49.69 36.38 15.07
C ALA A 255 -48.56 37.39 15.31
N VAL A 256 -48.78 38.64 14.89
CA VAL A 256 -47.83 39.73 15.16
C VAL A 256 -47.62 39.88 16.68
N GLY A 257 -46.35 39.87 17.10
CA GLY A 257 -45.93 39.90 18.49
C GLY A 257 -45.55 38.54 19.08
N ASP A 258 -45.92 37.43 18.44
CA ASP A 258 -45.51 36.09 18.88
C ASP A 258 -44.00 35.87 18.66
N VAL A 259 -43.40 35.02 19.49
CA VAL A 259 -42.00 34.61 19.37
C VAL A 259 -41.97 33.20 18.81
N LEU A 260 -41.24 33.01 17.71
CA LEU A 260 -40.95 31.72 17.11
C LEU A 260 -39.61 31.23 17.62
N THR A 261 -39.57 29.99 18.08
CA THR A 261 -38.32 29.31 18.44
C THR A 261 -37.96 28.32 17.35
N TYR A 262 -36.83 28.56 16.68
CA TYR A 262 -36.25 27.63 15.72
C TYR A 262 -35.26 26.70 16.41
N THR A 263 -35.35 25.41 16.09
CA THR A 263 -34.44 24.37 16.55
C THR A 263 -33.86 23.63 15.36
N VAL A 264 -32.54 23.60 15.25
CA VAL A 264 -31.77 22.90 14.21
C VAL A 264 -30.94 21.79 14.84
N LEU A 265 -31.23 20.54 14.47
CA LEU A 265 -30.42 19.38 14.84
C LEU A 265 -29.41 19.08 13.74
N ILE A 266 -28.13 19.28 14.04
CA ILE A 266 -26.99 18.98 13.15
C ILE A 266 -26.39 17.64 13.57
N SER A 267 -26.35 16.66 12.68
CA SER A 267 -25.85 15.31 12.97
C SER A 267 -24.79 14.89 11.96
N ASN A 268 -23.62 14.44 12.44
CA ASN A 268 -22.60 13.79 11.64
C ASN A 268 -22.92 12.29 11.56
N VAL A 269 -23.53 11.86 10.46
CA VAL A 269 -23.88 10.46 10.20
C VAL A 269 -22.73 9.68 9.54
N GLY A 270 -21.63 10.37 9.21
CA GLY A 270 -20.41 9.77 8.67
C GLY A 270 -19.57 9.02 9.71
N ILE A 271 -18.51 8.37 9.22
CA ILE A 271 -17.60 7.53 10.05
C ILE A 271 -16.32 8.24 10.48
N ILE A 272 -16.16 9.53 10.11
CA ILE A 272 -15.04 10.38 10.53
C ILE A 272 -15.58 11.66 11.19
N PRO A 273 -14.84 12.27 12.13
CA PRO A 273 -15.23 13.56 12.70
C PRO A 273 -15.23 14.66 11.62
N VAL A 274 -16.10 15.65 11.78
CA VAL A 274 -16.11 16.88 10.98
C VAL A 274 -15.69 18.07 11.85
N THR A 275 -14.92 18.98 11.28
CA THR A 275 -14.41 20.20 11.93
C THR A 275 -15.08 21.44 11.33
N ASP A 276 -14.82 22.60 11.95
CA ASP A 276 -15.21 23.91 11.42
C ASP A 276 -16.70 24.01 11.05
N VAL A 277 -17.56 23.36 11.86
CA VAL A 277 -19.01 23.41 11.68
C VAL A 277 -19.45 24.85 11.88
N PHE A 278 -19.97 25.47 10.83
CA PHE A 278 -20.43 26.85 10.80
C PHE A 278 -21.90 26.87 10.42
N PHE A 279 -22.72 27.46 11.29
CA PHE A 279 -24.16 27.59 11.12
C PHE A 279 -24.49 29.03 10.74
N GLN A 280 -25.32 29.21 9.72
CA GLN A 280 -25.85 30.51 9.31
C GLN A 280 -27.31 30.37 8.91
N ASP A 281 -28.13 31.35 9.26
CA ASP A 281 -29.58 31.27 9.10
C ASP A 281 -30.11 32.70 8.94
N VAL A 282 -30.66 32.97 7.76
CA VAL A 282 -31.18 34.29 7.41
C VAL A 282 -32.47 34.53 8.17
N ILE A 283 -32.56 35.65 8.87
CA ILE A 283 -33.76 36.06 9.60
C ILE A 283 -34.87 36.34 8.58
N PRO A 284 -35.99 35.59 8.64
CA PRO A 284 -37.06 35.73 7.68
C PRO A 284 -37.69 37.13 7.67
N GLU A 285 -38.14 37.57 6.50
CA GLU A 285 -38.95 38.77 6.36
C GLU A 285 -40.17 38.73 7.28
N GLY A 286 -40.52 39.88 7.84
CA GLY A 286 -41.58 40.02 8.83
C GLY A 286 -41.23 39.58 10.25
N THR A 287 -39.98 39.19 10.48
CA THR A 287 -39.47 38.85 11.82
C THR A 287 -38.26 39.66 12.23
N MET A 288 -37.99 39.69 13.54
CA MET A 288 -36.81 40.31 14.11
C MET A 288 -36.12 39.33 15.06
N PHE A 289 -34.81 39.15 14.92
CA PHE A 289 -34.02 38.29 15.81
C PHE A 289 -34.12 38.74 17.27
N VAL A 290 -34.29 37.78 18.18
CA VAL A 290 -34.25 38.02 19.63
C VAL A 290 -32.81 37.87 20.11
N ASP A 291 -32.19 39.00 20.47
CA ASP A 291 -30.80 39.01 20.95
C ASP A 291 -30.57 38.04 22.11
N ASN A 292 -29.43 37.35 22.08
CA ASN A 292 -29.01 36.35 23.08
C ASN A 292 -29.95 35.15 23.23
N SER A 293 -30.80 34.88 22.25
CA SER A 293 -31.65 33.68 22.23
C SER A 293 -30.93 32.41 21.75
N VAL A 294 -29.71 32.54 21.20
CA VAL A 294 -28.97 31.40 20.66
C VAL A 294 -28.57 30.43 21.78
N THR A 295 -28.84 29.15 21.60
CA THR A 295 -28.24 28.07 22.38
C THR A 295 -27.57 27.04 21.49
N ILE A 296 -26.49 26.43 21.98
CA ILE A 296 -25.79 25.32 21.34
C ILE A 296 -25.68 24.19 22.34
N GLY A 297 -26.22 23.02 22.02
CA GLY A 297 -26.34 21.88 22.95
C GLY A 297 -27.11 22.22 24.23
N GLY A 298 -28.08 23.13 24.14
CA GLY A 298 -28.85 23.64 25.28
C GLY A 298 -28.14 24.68 26.14
N VAL A 299 -26.91 25.09 25.79
CA VAL A 299 -26.16 26.12 26.50
C VAL A 299 -26.27 27.46 25.77
N GLN A 300 -26.76 28.49 26.46
CA GLN A 300 -26.90 29.84 25.91
C GLN A 300 -25.55 30.41 25.45
N GLN A 301 -25.54 30.99 24.26
CA GLN A 301 -24.38 31.64 23.65
C GLN A 301 -24.67 33.13 23.44
N LEU A 302 -24.07 33.97 24.27
CA LEU A 302 -24.30 35.42 24.23
C LEU A 302 -23.61 36.06 23.02
N GLY A 303 -24.28 37.02 22.38
CA GLY A 303 -23.74 37.80 21.26
C GLY A 303 -23.63 37.06 19.92
N LEU A 304 -24.03 35.78 19.83
CA LEU A 304 -24.15 35.10 18.55
C LEU A 304 -25.39 35.59 17.80
N ASN A 305 -25.26 35.74 16.49
CA ASN A 305 -26.34 36.13 15.59
C ASN A 305 -26.39 35.16 14.39
N PRO A 306 -27.49 34.43 14.19
CA PRO A 306 -27.63 33.49 13.08
C PRO A 306 -27.50 34.13 11.70
N GLU A 307 -27.90 35.40 11.52
CA GLU A 307 -27.79 36.13 10.24
C GLU A 307 -26.33 36.26 9.77
N ILE A 308 -25.44 36.54 10.72
CA ILE A 308 -23.99 36.67 10.48
C ILE A 308 -23.35 35.28 10.36
N GLY A 309 -23.93 34.30 11.05
CA GLY A 309 -23.42 32.95 11.21
C GLY A 309 -22.35 32.83 12.30
N PHE A 310 -22.14 31.61 12.78
CA PHE A 310 -21.22 31.31 13.87
C PHE A 310 -20.74 29.85 13.85
N THR A 311 -19.58 29.62 14.47
CA THR A 311 -19.05 28.26 14.65
C THR A 311 -19.79 27.52 15.75
N VAL A 312 -20.16 26.28 15.47
CA VAL A 312 -20.78 25.34 16.41
C VAL A 312 -19.69 24.54 17.11
N THR A 313 -19.71 24.53 18.45
CA THR A 313 -18.74 23.81 19.27
C THR A 313 -19.46 22.97 20.33
N PRO A 314 -18.90 21.82 20.78
CA PRO A 314 -17.58 21.25 20.48
C PRO A 314 -17.49 20.53 19.12
N LEU A 315 -16.33 19.95 18.82
CA LEU A 315 -16.08 19.11 17.64
C LEU A 315 -17.18 18.05 17.45
N LEU A 316 -17.73 17.96 16.23
CA LEU A 316 -18.77 17.01 15.89
C LEU A 316 -18.16 15.67 15.44
N ILE A 317 -17.98 14.76 16.40
CA ILE A 317 -17.45 13.41 16.17
C ILE A 317 -18.37 12.56 15.28
N ALA A 318 -17.82 11.47 14.72
CA ALA A 318 -18.59 10.49 13.96
C ALA A 318 -19.78 9.95 14.78
N GLY A 319 -20.98 9.94 14.20
CA GLY A 319 -22.23 9.57 14.87
C GLY A 319 -22.75 10.57 15.89
N GLY A 320 -22.06 11.70 16.10
CA GLY A 320 -22.46 12.74 17.05
C GLY A 320 -23.52 13.68 16.47
N SER A 321 -24.30 14.30 17.37
CA SER A 321 -25.30 15.32 17.03
C SER A 321 -25.22 16.49 17.99
N ILE A 322 -25.55 17.68 17.50
CA ILE A 322 -25.64 18.91 18.30
C ILE A 322 -26.84 19.74 17.86
N GLU A 323 -27.52 20.33 18.84
CA GLU A 323 -28.69 21.17 18.61
C GLU A 323 -28.30 22.65 18.68
N VAL A 324 -28.78 23.43 17.73
CA VAL A 324 -28.71 24.89 17.73
C VAL A 324 -30.13 25.42 17.82
N THR A 325 -30.42 26.30 18.78
CA THR A 325 -31.73 26.95 18.88
C THR A 325 -31.58 28.46 18.83
N PHE A 326 -32.56 29.18 18.31
CA PHE A 326 -32.64 30.64 18.39
C PHE A 326 -34.08 31.12 18.24
N GLN A 327 -34.35 32.37 18.58
CA GLN A 327 -35.70 32.94 18.56
C GLN A 327 -35.79 34.18 17.67
N VAL A 328 -36.96 34.35 17.05
CA VAL A 328 -37.34 35.58 16.33
C VAL A 328 -38.74 36.02 16.78
N THR A 329 -39.01 37.31 16.77
CA THR A 329 -40.33 37.88 17.05
C THR A 329 -41.00 38.28 15.73
N ILE A 330 -42.28 37.95 15.57
CA ILE A 330 -43.07 38.37 14.40
C ILE A 330 -43.40 39.87 14.55
N THR A 331 -42.93 40.70 13.63
CA THR A 331 -43.10 42.16 13.70
C THR A 331 -44.11 42.70 12.69
N GLU A 332 -44.33 41.99 11.60
CA GLU A 332 -45.28 42.34 10.55
C GLU A 332 -45.78 41.08 9.83
N ILE A 333 -46.85 41.21 9.06
CA ILE A 333 -47.44 40.11 8.29
C ILE A 333 -46.81 40.16 6.88
N PRO A 334 -46.07 39.12 6.44
CA PRO A 334 -45.55 39.06 5.08
C PRO A 334 -46.68 39.04 4.04
N ASP A 335 -46.41 39.51 2.82
CA ASP A 335 -47.41 39.59 1.72
C ASP A 335 -48.10 38.26 1.39
N ASN A 336 -47.40 37.14 1.62
CA ASN A 336 -47.89 35.78 1.39
C ASN A 336 -48.47 35.11 2.66
N GLU A 337 -48.57 35.86 3.76
CA GLU A 337 -49.08 35.43 5.07
C GLU A 337 -48.32 34.24 5.68
N VAL A 338 -47.12 33.93 5.19
CA VAL A 338 -46.29 32.83 5.70
C VAL A 338 -44.86 33.28 5.97
N ILE A 339 -44.31 32.84 7.10
CA ILE A 339 -42.88 32.94 7.39
C ILE A 339 -42.25 31.62 6.95
N LEU A 340 -41.32 31.71 6.00
CA LEU A 340 -40.51 30.60 5.52
C LEU A 340 -39.12 30.72 6.11
N ASN A 341 -38.55 29.61 6.60
CA ASN A 341 -37.21 29.64 7.15
C ASN A 341 -36.43 28.35 6.87
N ASP A 342 -35.18 28.47 6.43
CA ASP A 342 -34.19 27.41 6.27
C ASP A 342 -32.81 27.95 6.67
N ALA A 343 -31.77 27.13 6.63
CA ALA A 343 -30.48 27.46 7.23
C ALA A 343 -29.36 26.69 6.54
N ASP A 344 -28.17 27.28 6.57
CA ASP A 344 -26.95 26.75 5.99
C ASP A 344 -26.07 26.15 7.09
N VAL A 345 -25.55 24.94 6.85
CA VAL A 345 -24.52 24.34 7.68
C VAL A 345 -23.32 24.03 6.80
N THR A 346 -22.22 24.74 7.06
CA THR A 346 -20.92 24.49 6.41
C THR A 346 -20.05 23.67 7.36
N PHE A 347 -19.34 22.67 6.87
CA PHE A 347 -18.44 21.84 7.68
C PHE A 347 -17.27 21.33 6.85
N THR A 348 -16.21 20.92 7.53
CA THR A 348 -14.99 20.41 6.90
C THR A 348 -14.72 18.97 7.33
N SER A 349 -14.32 18.12 6.39
CA SER A 349 -13.87 16.76 6.65
C SER A 349 -12.51 16.49 6.01
N GLN A 350 -11.72 15.59 6.59
CA GLN A 350 -10.41 15.21 6.04
C GLN A 350 -10.25 13.68 5.99
N PRO A 351 -10.82 13.01 4.98
CA PRO A 351 -10.69 11.56 4.81
C PRO A 351 -9.24 11.11 4.56
N ASN A 352 -8.49 11.93 3.83
CA ASN A 352 -7.07 11.73 3.53
C ASN A 352 -6.23 12.87 4.11
N PRO A 353 -5.40 12.62 5.15
CA PRO A 353 -4.53 13.64 5.73
C PRO A 353 -3.44 14.19 4.81
N GLN A 354 -3.18 13.55 3.67
CA GLN A 354 -2.20 14.03 2.67
C GLN A 354 -2.84 14.95 1.62
N GLU A 355 -4.16 15.03 1.57
CA GLU A 355 -4.90 15.91 0.68
C GLU A 355 -5.49 17.10 1.45
N PRO A 356 -5.79 18.22 0.75
CA PRO A 356 -6.53 19.32 1.36
C PRO A 356 -7.87 18.84 1.94
N PRO A 357 -8.31 19.40 3.09
CA PRO A 357 -9.64 19.13 3.62
C PRO A 357 -10.75 19.49 2.62
N ILE A 358 -11.87 18.79 2.72
CA ILE A 358 -13.06 18.99 1.91
C ILE A 358 -14.04 19.82 2.75
N THR A 359 -14.49 20.95 2.22
CA THR A 359 -15.51 21.80 2.87
C THR A 359 -16.80 21.76 2.05
N GLU A 360 -17.91 21.49 2.72
CA GLU A 360 -19.23 21.35 2.12
C GLU A 360 -20.24 22.22 2.87
N THR A 361 -21.25 22.70 2.16
CA THR A 361 -22.39 23.45 2.73
C THR A 361 -23.67 22.70 2.38
N ILE A 362 -24.48 22.40 3.39
CA ILE A 362 -25.80 21.78 3.26
C ILE A 362 -26.89 22.76 3.72
N LEU A 363 -28.08 22.59 3.17
CA LEU A 363 -29.29 23.28 3.60
C LEU A 363 -30.09 22.41 4.57
N THR A 364 -30.69 23.03 5.57
CA THR A 364 -31.78 22.40 6.33
C THR A 364 -33.06 22.30 5.49
N ASN A 365 -34.05 21.57 5.98
CA ASN A 365 -35.39 21.63 5.41
C ASN A 365 -36.04 23.00 5.64
N LEU A 366 -36.91 23.40 4.72
CA LEU A 366 -37.76 24.57 4.87
C LEU A 366 -38.83 24.34 5.95
N VAL A 367 -38.94 25.25 6.91
CA VAL A 367 -40.04 25.31 7.88
C VAL A 367 -40.97 26.47 7.55
N VAL A 368 -42.25 26.30 7.87
CA VAL A 368 -43.32 27.24 7.49
C VAL A 368 -44.18 27.55 8.70
N THR A 369 -44.39 28.84 8.96
CA THR A 369 -45.36 29.33 9.95
C THR A 369 -46.40 30.20 9.26
N THR A 370 -47.69 29.90 9.41
CA THR A 370 -48.77 30.71 8.83
C THR A 370 -49.21 31.82 9.79
N ILE A 371 -49.42 33.04 9.30
CA ILE A 371 -49.84 34.17 10.12
C ILE A 371 -51.35 34.30 10.10
N ASN A 372 -51.98 34.14 11.27
CA ASN A 372 -53.42 34.34 11.40
C ASN A 372 -53.74 35.83 11.48
N ILE A 373 -54.63 36.28 10.60
CA ILE A 373 -55.13 37.65 10.58
C ILE A 373 -56.64 37.69 10.84
N ALA A 374 -57.08 38.67 11.63
CA ALA A 374 -58.48 39.00 11.81
C ALA A 374 -58.73 40.40 11.27
N PHE A 375 -59.55 40.52 10.23
CA PHE A 375 -60.06 41.81 9.79
C PHE A 375 -61.32 42.15 10.58
N ILE A 376 -61.37 43.36 11.12
CA ILE A 376 -62.59 43.94 11.69
C ILE A 376 -62.89 45.19 10.87
N PHE A 377 -64.02 45.23 10.19
CA PHE A 377 -64.48 46.45 9.51
C PHE A 377 -65.92 46.80 9.91
N PRO A 378 -66.15 47.99 10.51
CA PRO A 378 -67.48 48.41 10.88
C PRO A 378 -68.23 48.98 9.67
N VAL A 379 -69.50 48.60 9.51
CA VAL A 379 -70.44 49.20 8.57
C VAL A 379 -71.51 49.94 9.36
N LYS A 380 -71.60 51.26 9.18
CA LYS A 380 -72.64 52.08 9.80
C LYS A 380 -73.76 52.33 8.79
N ILE A 381 -74.97 51.91 9.14
CA ILE A 381 -76.18 52.18 8.38
C ILE A 381 -77.12 53.05 9.21
N VAL A 382 -77.98 53.81 8.54
CA VAL A 382 -79.01 54.63 9.17
C VAL A 382 -80.37 54.18 8.66
N ASP A 383 -81.37 54.20 9.54
CA ASP A 383 -82.73 53.76 9.24
C ASP A 383 -83.44 54.62 8.17
N LYS A 384 -82.96 55.85 7.92
CA LYS A 384 -83.52 56.78 6.93
C LYS A 384 -82.43 57.51 6.14
N GLU A 385 -82.59 57.58 4.82
CA GLU A 385 -81.69 58.31 3.91
C GLU A 385 -81.90 59.83 3.96
N VAL A 386 -83.09 60.30 4.35
CA VAL A 386 -83.45 61.74 4.47
C VAL A 386 -84.34 61.94 5.71
N ALA A 387 -84.15 63.04 6.46
CA ALA A 387 -84.96 63.38 7.64
C ALA A 387 -85.17 64.89 7.83
N THR A 388 -86.21 65.25 8.60
CA THR A 388 -86.61 66.64 8.92
C THR A 388 -86.38 67.00 10.40
N VAL A 389 -86.45 68.30 10.73
CA VAL A 389 -86.16 68.80 12.09
C VAL A 389 -87.16 68.22 13.11
N GLY A 390 -86.63 67.47 14.08
CA GLY A 390 -87.40 66.80 15.13
C GLY A 390 -87.56 65.29 14.94
N GLU A 391 -87.15 64.73 13.79
CA GLU A 391 -87.13 63.28 13.60
C GLU A 391 -85.93 62.61 14.28
N ILE A 392 -86.18 61.42 14.83
CA ILE A 392 -85.15 60.54 15.38
C ILE A 392 -84.59 59.67 14.25
N LEU A 393 -83.26 59.60 14.17
CA LEU A 393 -82.50 58.69 13.33
C LEU A 393 -81.88 57.60 14.20
N THR A 394 -82.03 56.35 13.77
CA THR A 394 -81.41 55.19 14.40
C THR A 394 -80.25 54.72 13.53
N TYR A 395 -79.07 54.58 14.14
CA TYR A 395 -77.89 54.07 13.45
C TYR A 395 -77.56 52.68 13.98
N ASP A 396 -77.45 51.72 13.08
CA ASP A 396 -76.89 50.41 13.38
C ASP A 396 -75.43 50.38 12.92
N VAL A 397 -74.56 49.90 13.80
CA VAL A 397 -73.15 49.63 13.47
C VAL A 397 -72.96 48.13 13.49
N LEU A 398 -72.84 47.53 12.31
CA LEU A 398 -72.51 46.12 12.15
C LEU A 398 -70.99 45.99 12.17
N ILE A 399 -70.46 45.10 13.00
CA ILE A 399 -69.04 44.78 13.08
C ILE A 399 -68.90 43.36 12.54
N PHE A 400 -68.15 43.21 11.43
CA PHE A 400 -67.87 41.94 10.77
C PHE A 400 -66.49 41.41 11.13
#